data_AF-A0A8I0S959-F1
#
_entry.id   AF-A0A8I0S959-F1
#
_cell.length_a   1.000
_cell.length_b   1.000
_cell.length_c   1.000
_cell.angle_alpha   90.00
_cell.angle_beta   90.00
_cell.angle_gamma   90.00
#
_symmetry.space_group_name_H-M   'P 1'
#
loop_
_entity.id
_entity.type
_entity.pdbx_description
1 polymer ?
#
loop_
_entity_poly.entity_id
_entity_poly.type
_entity_poly.pdbx_seq_one_letter_code
_entity_poly.pdbx_strand_id
1 'polypeptide(L)'
;MSNRRKDIFPDDYLLYSKDQRLKIKEKNNDLLLYYIRLALEAEPMLSSLKCKAKGVENFLNTAGVKVLCVDSYIDNSSGISICDCSTKKELVFIKTNSVLINKLYDLYYSGKFSALGGPAAENIQNTFTF
;
A
#
# COMPACT_ATOMS: atom_id res chain seq x y z
N MET A 1 -14.10 17.21 15.29
CA MET A 1 -13.92 15.78 15.64
C MET A 1 -12.85 15.23 14.71
N SER A 2 -11.67 14.89 15.24
CA SER A 2 -10.54 14.41 14.44
C SER A 2 -10.92 13.07 13.82
N ASN A 3 -11.11 13.03 12.50
CA ASN A 3 -11.04 11.80 11.73
C ASN A 3 -9.58 11.32 11.81
N ARG A 4 -9.19 10.72 12.93
CA ARG A 4 -7.99 9.88 12.97
C ARG A 4 -8.28 8.75 12.00
N ARG A 5 -7.84 8.92 10.75
CA ARG A 5 -7.75 7.83 9.79
C ARG A 5 -7.09 6.68 10.53
N LYS A 6 -7.70 5.50 10.50
CA LYS A 6 -7.06 4.31 11.08
C LYS A 6 -5.72 4.17 10.36
N ASP A 7 -4.66 4.44 11.07
CA ASP A 7 -3.32 4.27 10.53
C ASP A 7 -3.12 2.79 10.23
N ILE A 8 -2.94 2.51 8.93
CA ILE A 8 -2.71 1.15 8.43
C ILE A 8 -1.27 0.72 8.75
N PHE A 9 -0.36 1.67 8.90
CA PHE A 9 1.06 1.45 9.16
C PHE A 9 1.50 2.16 10.45
N PRO A 10 1.13 1.66 11.63
CA PRO A 10 1.47 2.32 12.89
C PRO A 10 2.98 2.52 13.01
N ASP A 11 3.41 3.73 13.39
CA ASP A 11 4.82 4.11 13.52
C ASP A 11 5.66 3.09 14.31
N ASP A 12 5.08 2.56 15.39
CA ASP A 12 5.75 1.64 16.32
C ASP A 12 5.58 0.16 15.96
N TYR A 13 5.19 -0.20 14.73
CA TYR A 13 4.89 -1.59 14.39
C TYR A 13 6.03 -2.57 14.70
N LEU A 14 7.28 -2.15 14.46
CA LEU A 14 8.47 -2.96 14.72
C LEU A 14 8.71 -3.17 16.22
N LEU A 15 8.19 -2.27 17.06
CA LEU A 15 8.28 -2.34 18.52
C LEU A 15 7.20 -3.26 19.12
N TYR A 16 6.17 -3.63 18.36
CA TYR A 16 5.14 -4.56 18.84
C TYR A 16 5.65 -6.00 18.99
N SER A 17 5.06 -6.71 19.95
CA SER A 17 5.23 -8.15 20.10
C SER A 17 4.86 -8.91 18.81
N LYS A 18 5.40 -10.12 18.63
CA LYS A 18 5.11 -10.96 17.45
C LYS A 18 3.60 -11.18 17.28
N ASP A 19 2.88 -11.46 18.37
CA ASP A 19 1.44 -11.74 18.33
C ASP A 19 0.63 -10.51 17.95
N GLN A 20 0.99 -9.33 18.47
CA GLN A 20 0.35 -8.07 18.08
C GLN A 20 0.61 -7.74 16.61
N ARG A 21 1.85 -7.93 16.14
CA ARG A 21 2.22 -7.75 14.73
C ARG A 21 1.41 -8.63 13.79
N LEU A 22 1.13 -9.87 14.19
CA LEU A 22 0.27 -10.80 13.44
C LEU A 22 -1.17 -10.31 13.41
N LYS A 23 -1.76 -9.94 14.56
CA LYS A 23 -3.14 -9.42 14.64
C LYS A 23 -3.34 -8.16 13.79
N ILE A 24 -2.36 -7.25 13.79
CA ILE A 24 -2.38 -6.04 12.96
C ILE A 24 -2.35 -6.41 11.47
N LYS A 25 -1.45 -7.33 11.08
CA LYS A 25 -1.35 -7.82 9.70
C LYS A 25 -2.63 -8.49 9.22
N GLU A 26 -3.25 -9.34 10.03
CA GLU A 26 -4.51 -10.01 9.69
C GLU A 26 -5.62 -9.00 9.42
N LYS A 27 -5.84 -8.06 10.35
CA LYS A 27 -6.86 -7.01 10.19
C LYS A 27 -6.66 -6.18 8.93
N ASN A 28 -5.42 -5.82 8.63
CA ASN A 28 -5.11 -5.02 7.45
C ASN A 28 -5.09 -5.85 6.16
N ASN A 29 -4.84 -7.15 6.26
CA ASN A 29 -5.04 -8.08 5.15
C ASN A 29 -6.53 -8.18 4.79
N ASP A 30 -7.43 -8.28 5.77
CA ASP A 30 -8.87 -8.28 5.53
C ASP A 30 -9.33 -6.97 4.87
N LEU A 31 -8.78 -5.84 5.32
CA LEU A 31 -9.04 -4.54 4.70
C LEU A 31 -8.52 -4.46 3.26
N LEU A 32 -7.31 -4.98 2.99
CA LEU A 32 -6.77 -5.07 1.64
C LEU A 32 -7.67 -5.91 0.73
N LEU A 33 -8.09 -7.09 1.20
CA LEU A 33 -8.99 -7.97 0.47
C LEU A 33 -10.34 -7.29 0.19
N TYR A 34 -10.85 -6.52 1.14
CA TYR A 34 -12.05 -5.71 0.95
C TYR A 34 -11.90 -4.70 -0.20
N TYR A 35 -10.80 -3.95 -0.26
CA TYR A 35 -10.57 -3.01 -1.37
C TYR A 35 -10.38 -3.71 -2.73
N ILE A 36 -9.75 -4.88 -2.76
CA ILE A 36 -9.64 -5.69 -3.98
C ILE A 36 -11.02 -6.14 -4.45
N ARG A 37 -11.89 -6.56 -3.52
CA ARG A 37 -13.26 -6.95 -3.84
C ARG A 37 -14.08 -5.77 -4.38
N LEU A 38 -13.99 -4.60 -3.75
CA LEU A 38 -14.66 -3.40 -4.26
C LEU A 38 -14.20 -3.04 -5.67
N ALA A 39 -12.91 -3.17 -5.97
CA ALA A 39 -12.39 -2.93 -7.32
C ALA A 39 -12.94 -3.94 -8.34
N LEU A 40 -13.09 -5.21 -7.95
CA LEU A 40 -13.69 -6.24 -8.79
C LEU A 40 -15.18 -5.99 -9.03
N GLU A 41 -15.93 -5.58 -8.00
CA GLU A 41 -17.36 -5.27 -8.11
C GLU A 41 -17.62 -4.02 -8.96
N ALA A 42 -16.73 -3.01 -8.88
CA ALA A 42 -16.83 -1.79 -9.68
C ALA A 42 -16.52 -2.04 -11.17
N GLU A 43 -15.56 -2.90 -11.48
CA GLU A 43 -15.14 -3.19 -12.84
C GLU A 43 -15.01 -4.71 -13.11
N PRO A 44 -16.14 -5.42 -13.26
CA PRO A 44 -16.15 -6.89 -13.37
C PRO A 44 -15.45 -7.45 -14.61
N MET A 45 -15.24 -6.61 -15.62
CA MET A 45 -14.62 -6.98 -16.90
C MET A 45 -13.09 -6.92 -16.85
N LEU A 46 -12.50 -6.41 -15.78
CA LEU A 46 -11.05 -6.37 -15.63
C LEU A 46 -10.47 -7.74 -15.28
N SER A 47 -9.21 -7.95 -15.67
CA SER A 47 -8.46 -9.13 -15.23
C SER A 47 -8.29 -9.12 -13.70
N SER A 48 -8.22 -10.31 -13.09
CA SER A 48 -7.99 -10.45 -11.64
C SER A 48 -6.76 -9.66 -11.17
N LEU A 49 -5.71 -9.58 -11.99
CA LEU A 49 -4.50 -8.84 -11.65
C LEU A 49 -4.71 -7.32 -11.67
N LYS A 50 -5.48 -6.79 -12.64
CA LYS A 50 -5.85 -5.37 -12.67
C LYS A 50 -6.73 -4.99 -11.47
N CYS A 51 -7.71 -5.82 -11.11
CA CYS A 51 -8.51 -5.59 -9.90
C CYS A 51 -7.64 -5.58 -8.63
N LYS A 52 -6.67 -6.51 -8.53
CA LYS A 52 -5.72 -6.54 -7.43
C LYS A 52 -4.87 -5.27 -7.37
N ALA A 53 -4.32 -4.83 -8.50
CA ALA A 53 -3.56 -3.58 -8.57
C ALA A 53 -4.40 -2.39 -8.10
N LYS A 54 -5.65 -2.27 -8.57
CA LYS A 54 -6.56 -1.20 -8.14
C LYS A 54 -6.93 -1.26 -6.66
N GLY A 55 -7.14 -2.46 -6.12
CA GLY A 55 -7.36 -2.66 -4.68
C GLY A 55 -6.16 -2.24 -3.83
N VAL A 56 -4.95 -2.59 -4.26
CA VAL A 56 -3.69 -2.16 -3.61
C VAL A 56 -3.54 -0.64 -3.68
N GLU A 57 -3.83 -0.02 -4.83
CA GLU A 57 -3.81 1.44 -4.99
C GLU A 57 -4.75 2.12 -3.98
N ASN A 58 -6.00 1.66 -3.88
CA ASN A 58 -6.99 2.23 -2.97
C ASN A 58 -6.58 2.05 -1.49
N PHE A 59 -6.03 0.88 -1.16
CA PHE A 59 -5.53 0.58 0.19
C PHE A 59 -4.40 1.54 0.59
N LEU A 60 -3.40 1.72 -0.28
CA LEU A 60 -2.27 2.63 -0.04
C LEU A 60 -2.70 4.10 -0.01
N ASN A 61 -3.54 4.53 -0.94
CA ASN A 61 -4.04 5.91 -0.99
C ASN A 61 -4.87 6.26 0.27
N THR A 62 -5.61 5.30 0.84
CA THR A 62 -6.33 5.49 2.11
C THR A 62 -5.38 5.70 3.28
N ALA A 63 -4.22 5.05 3.25
CA ALA A 63 -3.11 5.27 4.18
C ALA A 63 -2.33 6.57 3.91
N GLY A 64 -2.73 7.38 2.93
CA GLY A 64 -2.03 8.63 2.57
C GLY A 64 -0.84 8.45 1.62
N VAL A 65 -0.54 7.23 1.21
CA VAL A 65 0.53 6.92 0.25
C VAL A 65 0.01 7.17 -1.17
N LYS A 66 0.42 8.29 -1.79
CA LYS A 66 -0.05 8.70 -3.13
C LYS A 66 0.65 7.95 -4.25
N VAL A 67 0.07 6.82 -4.67
CA VAL A 67 0.65 5.95 -5.71
C VAL A 67 -0.37 5.62 -6.80
N LEU A 68 0.16 5.12 -7.92
CA LEU A 68 -0.59 4.42 -8.95
C LEU A 68 -0.13 2.96 -8.98
N CYS A 69 -1.07 2.01 -9.00
CA CYS A 69 -0.72 0.60 -9.11
C CYS A 69 -1.27 0.01 -10.39
N VAL A 70 -0.42 -0.67 -11.14
CA VAL A 70 -0.78 -1.28 -12.43
C VAL A 70 -0.38 -2.74 -12.47
N ASP A 71 -1.19 -3.54 -13.16
CA ASP A 71 -0.81 -4.85 -13.67
C ASP A 71 0.46 -4.69 -14.53
N SER A 72 1.50 -5.49 -14.26
CA SER A 72 2.77 -5.41 -14.98
C SER A 72 3.47 -6.75 -15.11
N TYR A 73 4.30 -6.87 -16.14
CA TYR A 73 5.15 -8.02 -16.43
C TYR A 73 6.60 -7.57 -16.58
N ILE A 74 7.44 -7.92 -15.61
CA ILE A 74 8.86 -7.52 -15.52
C ILE A 74 9.71 -8.76 -15.25
N ASP A 75 10.86 -8.87 -15.92
CA ASP A 75 11.84 -9.95 -15.75
C ASP A 75 11.21 -11.36 -15.76
N ASN A 76 10.39 -11.63 -16.77
CA ASN A 76 9.63 -12.88 -16.91
C ASN A 76 8.70 -13.22 -15.74
N SER A 77 8.18 -12.20 -15.05
CA SER A 77 7.24 -12.41 -13.95
C SER A 77 6.09 -11.41 -13.99
N SER A 78 4.88 -11.91 -13.77
CA SER A 78 3.69 -11.08 -13.57
C SER A 78 3.63 -10.54 -12.14
N GLY A 79 3.07 -9.35 -11.98
CA GLY A 79 2.94 -8.71 -10.68
C GLY A 79 2.21 -7.37 -10.76
N ILE A 80 2.44 -6.57 -9.73
CA ILE A 80 1.89 -5.22 -9.59
C ILE A 80 3.07 -4.26 -9.53
N SER A 81 3.16 -3.34 -10.48
CA SER A 81 4.06 -2.19 -10.38
C SER A 81 3.37 -1.08 -9.62
N ILE A 82 4.04 -0.59 -8.58
CA ILE A 82 3.62 0.56 -7.79
C ILE A 82 4.48 1.74 -8.23
N CYS A 83 3.83 2.76 -8.76
CA CYS A 83 4.45 3.96 -9.28
C CYS A 83 4.08 5.18 -8.43
N ASP A 84 4.99 6.13 -8.33
CA ASP A 84 4.69 7.42 -7.72
C ASP A 84 3.61 8.16 -8.54
N CYS A 85 2.59 8.69 -7.86
CA CYS A 85 1.46 9.29 -8.55
C CYS A 85 1.85 10.59 -9.31
N SER A 86 2.86 11.33 -8.84
CA SER A 86 3.26 12.60 -9.43
C SER A 86 4.21 12.40 -10.62
N THR A 87 5.28 11.64 -10.41
CA THR A 87 6.36 11.45 -11.38
C THR A 87 6.11 10.29 -12.34
N LYS A 88 5.14 9.42 -12.03
CA LYS A 88 4.85 8.17 -12.76
C LYS A 88 6.01 7.18 -12.81
N LYS A 89 7.09 7.43 -12.07
CA LYS A 89 8.23 6.51 -11.98
C LYS A 89 7.84 5.32 -11.13
N GLU A 90 8.27 4.13 -11.54
CA GLU A 90 8.13 2.92 -10.75
C GLU A 90 8.93 3.05 -9.45
N LEU A 91 8.28 2.81 -8.32
CA LEU A 91 8.89 2.75 -6.99
C LEU A 91 9.30 1.32 -6.65
N VAL A 92 8.44 0.36 -7.00
CA VAL A 92 8.63 -1.06 -6.70
C VAL A 92 7.73 -1.94 -7.54
N PHE A 93 8.22 -3.12 -7.87
CA PHE A 93 7.45 -4.21 -8.45
C PHE A 93 7.21 -5.34 -7.43
N ILE A 94 5.96 -5.77 -7.27
CA ILE A 94 5.56 -6.88 -6.38
C ILE A 94 5.06 -8.06 -7.21
N LYS A 95 5.80 -9.17 -7.21
CA LYS A 95 5.44 -10.41 -7.92
C LYS A 95 4.13 -11.01 -7.40
N THR A 96 3.32 -11.58 -8.30
CA THR A 96 2.00 -12.16 -7.97
C THR A 96 2.04 -13.24 -6.88
N ASN A 97 3.12 -14.00 -6.76
CA ASN A 97 3.29 -15.05 -5.76
C ASN A 97 3.70 -14.54 -4.37
N SER A 98 3.88 -13.23 -4.20
CA SER A 98 4.23 -12.64 -2.91
C SER A 98 3.02 -12.53 -1.99
N VAL A 99 3.23 -12.69 -0.68
CA VAL A 99 2.23 -12.33 0.33
C VAL A 99 2.11 -10.80 0.36
N LEU A 100 1.11 -10.26 -0.33
CA LEU A 100 0.96 -8.82 -0.60
C LEU A 100 1.07 -7.99 0.68
N ILE A 101 0.30 -8.31 1.72
CA ILE A 101 0.30 -7.51 2.95
C ILE A 101 1.69 -7.44 3.60
N ASN A 102 2.43 -8.54 3.62
CA ASN A 102 3.79 -8.55 4.16
C ASN A 102 4.71 -7.63 3.35
N LYS A 103 4.64 -7.71 2.02
CA LYS A 103 5.44 -6.85 1.14
C LYS A 103 5.11 -5.38 1.32
N LEU A 104 3.84 -5.01 1.45
CA LEU A 104 3.47 -3.60 1.66
C LEU A 104 4.04 -3.05 2.99
N TYR A 105 4.02 -3.85 4.07
CA TYR A 105 4.67 -3.46 5.32
C TYR A 105 6.19 -3.32 5.20
N ASP A 106 6.85 -4.29 4.56
CA ASP A 106 8.31 -4.24 4.33
C ASP A 106 8.69 -2.98 3.53
N LEU A 107 7.90 -2.62 2.51
CA LEU A 107 8.12 -1.46 1.65
C LEU A 107 7.88 -0.14 2.38
N TYR A 108 6.86 -0.09 3.23
CA TYR A 108 6.60 1.08 4.07
C TYR A 108 7.78 1.35 5.03
N TYR A 109 8.20 0.35 5.81
CA TYR A 109 9.29 0.52 6.78
C TYR A 109 10.67 0.67 6.14
N SER A 110 10.88 0.17 4.92
CA SER A 110 12.09 0.45 4.15
C SER A 110 12.06 1.81 3.44
N GLY A 111 10.99 2.60 3.60
CA GLY A 111 10.88 3.96 3.05
C GLY A 111 10.68 4.03 1.54
N LYS A 112 10.25 2.92 0.89
CA LYS A 112 10.11 2.85 -0.58
C LYS A 112 8.93 3.66 -1.12
N PHE A 113 7.92 3.95 -0.30
CA PHE A 113 6.70 4.65 -0.71
C PHE A 113 6.74 6.17 -0.60
N SER A 114 7.89 6.73 -0.28
CA SER A 114 8.03 8.15 -0.01
C SER A 114 9.09 8.73 -0.93
N ALA A 115 8.85 9.93 -1.43
CA ALA A 115 9.93 10.77 -1.93
C ALA A 115 10.95 11.15 -0.82
N LEU A 116 10.65 10.87 0.46
CA LEU A 116 11.40 11.28 1.66
C LEU A 116 11.51 10.22 2.80
N GLY A 117 11.55 8.93 2.49
CA GLY A 117 11.80 7.80 3.42
C GLY A 117 10.91 7.65 4.68
N GLY A 118 9.75 6.98 4.60
CA GLY A 118 9.09 6.35 5.78
C GLY A 118 8.56 7.33 6.86
N PRO A 119 8.38 6.88 8.12
CA PRO A 119 7.71 7.63 9.20
C PRO A 119 8.38 8.96 9.58
N ALA A 120 9.56 9.28 9.04
CA ALA A 120 10.17 10.60 9.16
C ALA A 120 9.43 11.70 8.36
N ALA A 121 8.57 11.33 7.40
CA ALA A 121 7.94 12.27 6.49
C ALA A 121 6.63 12.91 7.00
N GLU A 122 5.97 12.33 8.02
CA GLU A 122 4.74 12.93 8.58
C GLU A 122 5.00 14.29 9.25
N ASN A 123 6.23 14.55 9.69
CA ASN A 123 6.60 15.81 10.32
C ASN A 123 6.73 17.00 9.36
N ILE A 124 6.75 16.80 8.04
CA ILE A 124 6.94 17.90 7.06
C ILE A 124 5.62 18.35 6.42
N GLN A 125 4.60 17.49 6.33
CA GLN A 125 3.30 17.89 5.78
C GLN A 125 2.46 18.76 6.72
N ASN A 126 2.77 18.77 8.02
CA ASN A 126 2.19 19.75 8.96
C ASN A 126 2.81 21.15 8.85
N THR A 127 3.82 21.35 7.99
CA THR A 127 4.57 22.61 7.89
C THR A 127 4.21 23.47 6.68
N PHE A 128 3.32 22.99 5.79
CA PHE A 128 2.73 23.83 4.74
C PHE A 128 1.32 24.27 5.14
N THR A 129 1.26 25.21 6.08
CA THR A 129 0.11 26.10 6.25
C THR A 129 0.10 27.09 5.08
N PHE A 130 -1.00 27.13 4.31
CA PHE A 130 -1.37 28.33 3.54
C PHE A 130 -1.97 29.38 4.48
#